data_AF-A0AAX6FPV1-F1
#
_entry.id   AF-A0AAX6FPV1-F1
#
_cell.length_a   1.000
_cell.length_b   1.000
_cell.length_c   1.000
_cell.angle_alpha   90.00
_cell.angle_beta   90.00
_cell.angle_gamma   90.00
#
_symmetry.space_group_name_H-M   'P 1'
#
loop_
_entity.id
_entity.type
_entity.pdbx_description
1 polymer ?
#
loop_
_entity_poly.entity_id
_entity_poly.type
_entity_poly.pdbx_seq_one_letter_code
_entity_poly.pdbx_strand_id
1 'polypeptide(L)'
;MMVMPVELLEELKSDLRVILEGTGGSQNREEFLHLQHLVHGRTELTESVLLKAHKVQLEILVATNTGIQAFLHPNINLPQSRLIEVFLYKRCRNIACQSALPADDCRCEICTNRNGFCNQCMCEICNKFDFEVNTCRWIGCDVCAHWTHTDCAIHIGRIGMGQSVKGGSGHVEMLFRCLACNRTSQLLGWVKDVFQHCANIWDRETLMRELDLVSRIFRMSEDPRGRKLYWTCGDLVEKMKTGATASTACRI
;
A
#
# COMPACT_ATOMS: atom_id res chain seq x y z
N MET A 1 6.38 33.51 -24.53
CA MET A 1 6.14 32.09 -24.20
C MET A 1 5.62 31.44 -25.47
N MET A 2 6.36 30.50 -26.07
CA MET A 2 5.78 29.67 -27.13
C MET A 2 4.72 28.79 -26.47
N VAL A 3 3.46 28.99 -26.83
CA VAL A 3 2.37 28.12 -26.40
C VAL A 3 2.56 26.81 -27.15
N MET A 4 2.85 25.75 -26.42
CA MET A 4 2.92 24.42 -27.01
C MET A 4 1.52 24.03 -27.51
N PRO A 5 1.36 23.53 -28.75
CA PRO A 5 0.06 23.14 -29.27
C PRO A 5 -0.62 22.12 -28.34
N VAL A 6 -1.93 22.26 -28.15
CA VAL A 6 -2.72 21.35 -27.29
C VAL A 6 -2.67 19.92 -27.83
N GLU A 7 -2.61 19.79 -29.14
CA GLU A 7 -2.50 18.52 -29.85
C GLU A 7 -1.21 17.78 -29.46
N LEU A 8 -0.07 18.49 -29.40
CA LEU A 8 1.21 17.92 -28.99
C LEU A 8 1.19 17.51 -27.50
N LEU A 9 0.48 18.26 -26.66
CA LEU A 9 0.33 17.91 -25.25
C LEU A 9 -0.45 16.61 -25.06
N GLU A 10 -1.55 16.43 -25.80
CA GLU A 10 -2.34 15.20 -25.73
C GLU A 10 -1.62 14.00 -26.36
N GLU A 11 -0.81 14.22 -27.40
CA GLU A 11 0.07 13.19 -27.97
C GLU A 11 1.10 12.71 -26.92
N LEU A 12 1.85 13.63 -26.30
CA LEU A 12 2.80 13.31 -25.24
C LEU A 12 2.14 12.60 -24.05
N LYS A 13 0.92 13.02 -23.70
CA LYS A 13 0.12 12.39 -22.64
C LYS A 13 -0.23 10.95 -23.00
N SER A 14 -0.60 10.70 -24.26
CA SER A 14 -0.91 9.36 -24.78
C SER A 14 0.32 8.45 -24.77
N ASP A 15 1.46 8.95 -25.25
CA ASP A 15 2.72 8.19 -25.29
C ASP A 15 3.15 7.77 -23.87
N LEU A 16 3.05 8.70 -22.91
CA LEU A 16 3.38 8.41 -21.52
C LEU A 16 2.46 7.34 -20.91
N ARG A 17 1.16 7.29 -21.29
CA ARG A 17 0.26 6.21 -20.85
C ARG A 17 0.76 4.85 -21.32
N VAL A 18 1.15 4.73 -22.58
CA VAL A 18 1.66 3.47 -23.16
C VAL A 18 2.94 3.02 -22.44
N ILE A 19 3.84 3.94 -22.12
CA ILE A 19 5.06 3.64 -21.34
C ILE A 19 4.71 3.11 -19.95
N LEU A 20 3.75 3.76 -19.26
CA LEU A 20 3.33 3.39 -17.91
C LEU A 20 2.53 2.08 -17.85
N GLU A 21 1.85 1.68 -18.93
CA GLU A 21 1.17 0.38 -19.05
C GLU A 21 2.15 -0.79 -19.05
N GLY A 22 3.45 -0.54 -19.31
CA GLY A 22 4.49 -1.56 -19.27
C GLY A 22 4.45 -2.54 -20.45
N THR A 23 3.71 -2.23 -21.51
CA THR A 23 3.58 -3.06 -22.72
C THR A 23 4.82 -3.03 -23.61
N GLY A 24 5.74 -2.09 -23.39
CA GLY A 24 6.94 -1.88 -24.21
C GLY A 24 8.22 -2.60 -23.74
N GLY A 25 8.14 -3.55 -22.81
CA GLY A 25 9.30 -4.35 -22.38
C GLY A 25 10.27 -3.64 -21.42
N SER A 26 11.44 -4.26 -21.18
CA SER A 26 12.40 -3.81 -20.16
C SER A 26 13.04 -2.46 -20.46
N GLN A 27 13.30 -2.17 -21.73
CA GLN A 27 13.92 -0.92 -22.18
C GLN A 27 13.04 0.29 -21.83
N ASN A 28 11.74 0.26 -22.13
CA ASN A 28 10.82 1.34 -21.80
C ASN A 28 10.72 1.60 -20.28
N ARG A 29 10.88 0.55 -19.46
CA ARG A 29 10.91 0.70 -18.00
C ARG A 29 12.15 1.46 -17.53
N GLU A 30 13.32 1.16 -18.08
CA GLU A 30 14.57 1.84 -17.76
C GLU A 30 14.54 3.30 -18.20
N GLU A 31 14.06 3.56 -19.42
CA GLU A 31 13.87 4.92 -19.95
C GLU A 31 12.89 5.73 -19.10
N PHE A 32 11.78 5.12 -18.65
CA PHE A 32 10.83 5.77 -17.75
C PHE A 32 11.48 6.11 -16.39
N LEU A 33 12.24 5.18 -15.79
CA LEU A 33 12.93 5.43 -14.53
C LEU A 33 13.96 6.56 -14.67
N HIS A 34 14.64 6.65 -15.82
CA HIS A 34 15.54 7.75 -16.13
C HIS A 34 14.78 9.08 -16.22
N LEU A 35 13.65 9.12 -16.93
CA LEU A 35 12.81 10.31 -17.02
C LEU A 35 12.28 10.74 -15.64
N GLN A 36 11.81 9.79 -14.84
CA GLN A 36 11.36 10.05 -13.47
C GLN A 36 12.48 10.63 -12.61
N HIS A 37 13.70 10.08 -12.69
CA HIS A 37 14.87 10.61 -12.00
C HIS A 37 15.19 12.05 -12.42
N LEU A 38 15.14 12.35 -13.72
CA LEU A 38 15.34 13.71 -14.23
C LEU A 38 14.32 14.68 -13.63
N VAL A 39 13.03 14.31 -13.58
CA VAL A 39 11.98 15.14 -12.96
C VAL A 39 12.21 15.34 -11.46
N HIS A 40 12.59 14.29 -10.73
CA HIS A 40 12.90 14.38 -9.29
C HIS A 40 14.04 15.35 -8.97
N GLY A 41 14.99 15.55 -9.90
CA GLY A 41 16.11 16.48 -9.74
C GLY A 41 15.77 17.96 -9.99
N ARG A 42 14.57 18.29 -10.48
CA ARG A 42 14.20 19.66 -10.92
C ARG A 42 13.75 20.54 -9.75
N THR A 43 14.71 21.09 -9.01
CA THR A 43 14.45 21.97 -7.85
C THR A 43 13.78 23.30 -8.20
N GLU A 44 13.84 23.74 -9.45
CA GLU A 44 13.24 24.99 -9.91
C GLU A 44 11.72 24.89 -10.15
N LEU A 45 11.15 23.67 -10.14
CA LEU A 45 9.71 23.42 -10.24
C LEU A 45 8.98 23.75 -8.93
N THR A 46 9.00 25.02 -8.56
CA THR A 46 8.33 25.54 -7.36
C THR A 46 6.82 25.69 -7.58
N GLU A 47 6.05 25.81 -6.50
CA GLU A 47 4.60 26.06 -6.55
C GLU A 47 4.25 27.26 -7.46
N SER A 48 5.01 28.34 -7.36
CA SER A 48 4.80 29.56 -8.17
C SER A 48 5.01 29.34 -9.68
N VAL A 49 5.90 28.41 -10.04
CA VAL A 49 6.16 28.03 -11.44
C VAL A 49 5.06 27.11 -11.94
N LEU A 50 4.68 26.10 -11.14
CA LEU A 50 3.66 25.12 -11.50
C LEU A 50 2.26 25.73 -11.61
N LEU A 51 1.95 26.78 -10.86
CA LEU A 51 0.69 27.54 -10.99
C LEU A 51 0.52 28.20 -12.37
N LYS A 52 1.61 28.43 -13.10
CA LYS A 52 1.59 29.01 -14.46
C LYS A 52 1.58 27.94 -15.55
N ALA A 53 1.78 26.68 -15.21
CA ALA A 53 1.83 25.59 -16.17
C ALA A 53 0.43 25.24 -16.70
N HIS A 54 0.39 24.74 -17.94
CA HIS A 54 -0.84 24.19 -18.49
C HIS A 54 -1.25 22.93 -17.70
N LYS A 55 -2.54 22.71 -17.52
CA LYS A 55 -3.03 21.56 -16.72
C LYS A 55 -2.52 20.22 -17.22
N VAL A 56 -2.52 19.98 -18.52
CA VAL A 56 -2.02 18.71 -19.12
C VAL A 56 -0.53 18.52 -18.83
N GLN A 57 0.26 19.59 -18.79
CA GLN A 57 1.68 19.50 -18.40
C GLN A 57 1.82 19.05 -16.95
N LEU A 58 0.94 19.52 -16.06
CA LEU A 58 0.92 19.09 -14.67
C LEU A 58 0.49 17.63 -14.52
N GLU A 59 -0.50 17.17 -15.28
CA GLU A 59 -0.90 15.75 -15.31
C GLU A 59 0.27 14.86 -15.74
N ILE A 60 1.00 15.25 -16.80
CA ILE A 60 2.21 14.58 -17.27
C ILE A 60 3.28 14.58 -16.17
N LEU A 61 3.62 15.75 -15.61
CA LEU A 61 4.63 15.87 -14.57
C LEU A 61 4.29 15.04 -13.32
N VAL A 62 3.03 15.04 -12.88
CA VAL A 62 2.59 14.24 -11.73
C VAL A 62 2.66 12.75 -12.05
N ALA A 63 2.19 12.31 -13.21
CA ALA A 63 2.26 10.91 -13.62
C ALA A 63 3.71 10.42 -13.71
N THR A 64 4.60 11.21 -14.31
CA THR A 64 6.04 10.92 -14.36
C THR A 64 6.65 10.90 -12.96
N ASN A 65 6.39 11.91 -12.12
CA ASN A 65 6.93 12.01 -10.76
C ASN A 65 6.50 10.84 -9.86
N THR A 66 5.26 10.39 -10.01
CA THR A 66 4.67 9.36 -9.13
C THR A 66 4.76 7.94 -9.69
N GLY A 67 4.88 7.80 -11.02
CA GLY A 67 4.77 6.52 -11.73
C GLY A 67 3.33 6.00 -11.83
N ILE A 68 2.32 6.87 -11.68
CA ILE A 68 0.90 6.46 -11.60
C ILE A 68 0.16 6.89 -12.87
N GLN A 69 -0.25 5.90 -13.68
CA GLN A 69 -1.00 6.12 -14.92
C GLN A 69 -2.36 6.80 -14.70
N ALA A 70 -2.99 6.59 -13.56
CA ALA A 70 -4.33 7.11 -13.28
C ALA A 70 -4.43 8.65 -13.40
N PHE A 71 -3.34 9.39 -13.16
CA PHE A 71 -3.30 10.85 -13.36
C PHE A 71 -3.45 11.27 -14.81
N LEU A 72 -3.20 10.36 -15.76
CA LEU A 72 -3.38 10.60 -17.18
C LEU A 72 -4.77 10.19 -17.64
N HIS A 73 -5.56 9.44 -16.87
CA HIS A 73 -6.79 8.83 -17.35
C HIS A 73 -7.89 9.89 -17.66
N PRO A 74 -8.64 9.80 -18.79
CA PRO A 74 -9.63 10.81 -19.17
C PRO A 74 -10.74 11.07 -18.14
N ASN A 75 -11.14 10.03 -17.40
CA ASN A 75 -12.17 10.16 -16.36
C ASN A 75 -11.64 10.72 -15.03
N ILE A 76 -10.34 10.95 -14.91
CA ILE A 76 -9.73 11.56 -13.73
C ILE A 76 -9.53 13.05 -14.00
N ASN A 77 -10.34 13.87 -13.35
CA ASN A 77 -10.31 15.32 -13.49
C ASN A 77 -9.98 15.98 -12.15
N LEU A 78 -8.70 16.11 -11.83
CA LEU A 78 -8.24 16.77 -10.62
C LEU A 78 -8.04 18.29 -10.84
N PRO A 79 -8.35 19.13 -9.84
CA PRO A 79 -7.97 20.54 -9.87
C PRO A 79 -6.46 20.73 -9.98
N GLN A 80 -6.03 21.81 -10.63
CA GLN A 80 -4.61 22.16 -10.76
C GLN A 80 -3.90 22.25 -9.39
N SER A 81 -4.54 22.84 -8.38
CA SER A 81 -4.01 22.90 -7.02
C SER A 81 -3.72 21.52 -6.44
N ARG A 82 -4.57 20.52 -6.70
CA ARG A 82 -4.37 19.13 -6.24
C ARG A 82 -3.19 18.47 -6.93
N LEU A 83 -3.04 18.66 -8.25
CA LEU A 83 -1.89 18.13 -8.99
C LEU A 83 -0.58 18.73 -8.46
N ILE A 84 -0.57 20.03 -8.18
CA ILE A 84 0.59 20.73 -7.62
C ILE A 84 0.92 20.20 -6.21
N GLU A 85 -0.08 20.04 -5.34
CA GLU A 85 0.13 19.49 -3.99
C GLU A 85 0.69 18.05 -4.03
N VAL A 86 0.22 17.21 -4.96
CA VAL A 86 0.76 15.85 -5.14
C VAL A 86 2.20 15.89 -5.67
N PHE A 87 2.47 16.73 -6.66
CA PHE A 87 3.83 16.89 -7.21
C PHE A 87 4.83 17.32 -6.15
N LEU A 88 4.43 18.26 -5.29
CA LEU A 88 5.24 18.79 -4.18
C LEU A 88 5.18 17.94 -2.91
N TYR A 89 4.62 16.73 -2.96
CA TYR A 89 4.53 15.80 -1.83
C TYR A 89 3.74 16.31 -0.61
N LYS A 90 2.88 17.32 -0.79
CA LYS A 90 1.98 17.89 0.22
C LYS A 90 0.63 17.15 0.30
N ARG A 91 0.33 16.29 -0.67
CA ARG A 91 -0.90 15.48 -0.73
C ARG A 91 -0.62 14.06 -1.19
N CYS A 92 -1.39 13.12 -0.64
CA CYS A 92 -1.32 11.71 -1.00
C CYS A 92 -1.56 11.50 -2.50
N ARG A 93 -0.66 10.73 -3.13
CA ARG A 93 -0.74 10.35 -4.55
C ARG A 93 -1.79 9.27 -4.85
N ASN A 94 -2.41 8.66 -3.83
CA ASN A 94 -3.58 7.81 -4.02
C ASN A 94 -4.82 8.70 -4.18
N ILE A 95 -5.38 8.71 -5.39
CA ILE A 95 -6.53 9.54 -5.79
C ILE A 95 -7.78 9.26 -4.95
N ALA A 96 -7.92 8.06 -4.37
CA ALA A 96 -9.00 7.75 -3.45
C ALA A 96 -8.76 8.32 -2.03
N CYS A 97 -7.51 8.36 -1.58
CA CYS A 97 -7.15 8.80 -0.23
C CYS A 97 -7.13 10.33 -0.11
N GLN A 98 -6.46 11.01 -1.04
CA GLN A 98 -6.33 12.47 -1.10
C GLN A 98 -5.89 13.17 0.19
N SER A 99 -5.39 12.49 1.23
CA SER A 99 -5.03 13.12 2.50
C SER A 99 -3.93 14.19 2.32
N ALA A 100 -4.04 15.30 3.03
CA ALA A 100 -2.89 16.20 3.20
C ALA A 100 -1.76 15.43 3.90
N LEU A 101 -0.51 15.77 3.59
CA LEU A 101 0.66 15.07 4.13
C LEU A 101 1.48 15.98 5.05
N PRO A 102 1.93 15.49 6.23
CA PRO A 102 1.57 14.20 6.85
C PRO A 102 0.07 14.04 7.14
N ALA A 103 -0.48 12.83 6.98
CA ALA A 103 -1.89 12.59 7.29
C ALA A 103 -2.12 12.58 8.81
N ASP A 104 -3.28 13.06 9.23
CA ASP A 104 -3.68 13.27 10.64
C ASP A 104 -2.65 14.06 11.48
N ASP A 105 -1.93 14.98 10.83
CA ASP A 105 -0.86 15.76 11.46
C ASP A 105 0.21 14.89 12.17
N CYS A 106 0.44 13.67 11.66
CA CYS A 106 1.39 12.75 12.25
C CYS A 106 2.81 13.33 12.25
N ARG A 107 3.48 13.26 13.41
CA ARG A 107 4.83 13.84 13.64
C ARG A 107 5.94 12.80 13.79
N CYS A 108 5.70 11.55 13.38
CA CYS A 108 6.72 10.51 13.45
C CYS A 108 7.80 10.72 12.36
N GLU A 109 9.00 10.19 12.59
CA GLU A 109 10.14 10.34 11.67
C GLU A 109 9.83 9.87 10.24
N ILE A 110 9.08 8.76 10.10
CA ILE A 110 8.69 8.23 8.79
C ILE A 110 7.81 9.24 8.05
N CYS A 111 6.78 9.78 8.71
CA CYS A 111 5.84 10.69 8.08
C CYS A 111 6.46 12.07 7.78
N THR A 112 7.38 12.55 8.61
CA THR A 112 7.99 13.88 8.42
C THR A 112 9.13 13.87 7.41
N ASN A 113 9.86 12.76 7.29
CA ASN A 113 11.10 12.72 6.49
C ASN A 113 10.94 12.00 5.16
N ARG A 114 9.83 11.28 4.93
CA ARG A 114 9.62 10.52 3.70
C ARG A 114 8.62 11.23 2.79
N ASN A 115 9.15 11.91 1.78
CA ASN A 115 8.38 12.64 0.78
C ASN A 115 7.25 11.78 0.18
N GLY A 116 6.01 12.29 0.28
CA GLY A 116 4.83 11.69 -0.34
C GLY A 116 4.30 10.45 0.38
N PHE A 117 4.91 10.03 1.49
CA PHE A 117 4.42 8.92 2.29
C PHE A 117 3.11 9.29 3.00
N CYS A 118 2.13 8.39 2.95
CA CYS A 118 0.85 8.55 3.61
C CYS A 118 0.62 7.36 4.55
N ASN A 119 0.66 7.57 5.87
CA ASN A 119 0.41 6.54 6.88
C ASN A 119 -1.01 5.96 6.83
N GLN A 120 -1.95 6.62 6.14
CA GLN A 120 -3.34 6.16 6.00
C GLN A 120 -3.53 5.09 4.92
N CYS A 121 -2.68 5.03 3.89
CA CYS A 121 -2.89 4.08 2.79
C CYS A 121 -1.62 3.49 2.20
N MET A 122 -0.42 3.86 2.66
CA MET A 122 0.83 3.35 2.14
C MET A 122 1.54 2.47 3.15
N CYS A 123 2.18 1.41 2.65
CA CYS A 123 2.99 0.52 3.44
C CYS A 123 4.26 1.22 3.90
N GLU A 124 4.54 1.19 5.22
CA GLU A 124 5.74 1.76 5.84
C GLU A 124 7.07 1.22 5.28
N ILE A 125 7.04 0.07 4.59
CA ILE A 125 8.24 -0.59 4.06
C ILE A 125 8.46 -0.23 2.60
N CYS A 126 7.46 -0.41 1.73
CA CYS A 126 7.63 -0.26 0.28
C CYS A 126 7.08 1.06 -0.28
N ASN A 127 6.43 1.91 0.53
CA ASN A 127 5.79 3.17 0.12
C ASN A 127 4.71 3.04 -0.95
N LYS A 128 4.25 1.81 -1.22
CA LYS A 128 3.17 1.53 -2.16
C LYS A 128 1.86 1.41 -1.39
N PHE A 129 0.79 1.72 -2.11
CA PHE A 129 -0.57 1.41 -1.75
C PHE A 129 -1.12 0.43 -2.79
N ASP A 130 -2.15 -0.31 -2.43
CA ASP A 130 -2.96 -1.10 -3.35
C ASP A 130 -4.45 -0.81 -3.05
N PHE A 131 -5.34 -1.61 -3.62
CA PHE A 131 -6.79 -1.48 -3.41
C PHE A 131 -7.34 -2.64 -2.57
N GLU A 132 -6.46 -3.40 -1.91
CA GLU A 132 -6.86 -4.50 -1.05
C GLU A 132 -7.40 -3.93 0.26
N VAL A 133 -8.68 -4.19 0.52
CA VAL A 133 -9.38 -3.76 1.74
C VAL A 133 -10.07 -4.96 2.34
N ASN A 134 -10.29 -4.94 3.66
CA ASN A 134 -10.97 -6.03 4.37
C ASN A 134 -10.25 -7.39 4.21
N THR A 135 -8.92 -7.40 4.21
CA THR A 135 -8.08 -8.60 4.10
C THR A 135 -6.98 -8.61 5.15
N CYS A 136 -6.34 -9.76 5.35
CA CYS A 136 -5.13 -9.91 6.15
C CYS A 136 -3.86 -9.44 5.38
N ARG A 137 -3.99 -8.84 4.19
CA ARG A 137 -2.84 -8.35 3.39
C ARG A 137 -2.19 -7.10 3.97
N TRP A 138 -2.89 -6.40 4.86
CA TRP A 138 -2.43 -5.18 5.51
C TRP A 138 -2.50 -5.30 7.02
N ILE A 139 -1.37 -5.18 7.72
CA ILE A 139 -1.32 -5.15 9.17
C ILE A 139 -1.22 -3.69 9.63
N GLY A 140 -2.13 -3.31 10.53
CA GLY A 140 -2.13 -2.00 11.18
C GLY A 140 -1.51 -2.07 12.57
N CYS A 141 -0.70 -1.07 12.93
CA CYS A 141 -0.23 -0.90 14.30
C CYS A 141 -1.38 -0.39 15.19
N ASP A 142 -1.73 -1.14 16.22
CA ASP A 142 -2.77 -0.81 17.20
C ASP A 142 -2.41 0.36 18.14
N VAL A 143 -1.24 1.00 17.96
CA VAL A 143 -0.81 2.14 18.76
C VAL A 143 -0.63 3.44 17.97
N CYS A 144 -0.14 3.37 16.73
CA CYS A 144 0.07 4.57 15.90
C CYS A 144 -0.68 4.55 14.57
N ALA A 145 -1.52 3.54 14.33
CA ALA A 145 -2.34 3.38 13.13
C ALA A 145 -1.56 3.47 11.80
N HIS A 146 -0.26 3.14 11.80
CA HIS A 146 0.48 2.97 10.57
C HIS A 146 0.25 1.57 10.00
N TRP A 147 0.23 1.48 8.68
CA TRP A 147 -0.11 0.27 7.95
C TRP A 147 1.08 -0.27 7.17
N THR A 148 1.16 -1.59 7.11
CA THR A 148 2.24 -2.30 6.42
C THR A 148 1.67 -3.51 5.69
N HIS A 149 2.05 -3.72 4.42
CA HIS A 149 1.74 -4.98 3.73
C HIS A 149 2.34 -6.15 4.51
N THR A 150 1.53 -7.17 4.78
CA THR A 150 1.92 -8.38 5.52
C THR A 150 3.17 -9.02 4.91
N ASP A 151 3.21 -9.17 3.59
CA ASP A 151 4.36 -9.74 2.88
C ASP A 151 5.64 -8.92 3.06
N CYS A 152 5.53 -7.59 3.06
CA CYS A 152 6.68 -6.74 3.34
C CYS A 152 7.17 -6.95 4.77
N ALA A 153 6.26 -7.01 5.76
CA ALA A 153 6.63 -7.23 7.15
C ALA A 153 7.29 -8.59 7.38
N ILE A 154 6.79 -9.66 6.74
CA ILE A 154 7.40 -11.00 6.77
C ILE A 154 8.81 -10.95 6.18
N HIS A 155 8.96 -10.38 4.98
CA HIS A 155 10.21 -10.37 4.24
C HIS A 155 11.37 -9.72 5.02
N ILE A 156 11.09 -8.67 5.79
CA ILE A 156 12.11 -7.97 6.59
C ILE A 156 12.11 -8.37 8.07
N GLY A 157 11.46 -9.48 8.44
CA GLY A 157 11.48 -10.01 9.81
C GLY A 157 10.79 -9.14 10.86
N ARG A 158 9.76 -8.36 10.47
CA ARG A 158 8.93 -7.57 11.40
C ARG A 158 7.77 -8.35 12.01
N ILE A 159 7.54 -9.57 11.53
CA ILE A 159 6.62 -10.54 12.14
C ILE A 159 7.45 -11.65 12.78
N GLY A 160 7.23 -11.93 14.06
CA GLY A 160 7.95 -12.97 14.78
C GLY A 160 7.45 -13.21 16.20
N MET A 161 7.99 -14.24 16.83
CA MET A 161 7.69 -14.57 18.22
C MET A 161 8.24 -13.50 19.16
N GLY A 162 7.47 -13.12 20.18
CA GLY A 162 7.91 -12.20 21.21
C GLY A 162 6.97 -12.17 22.42
N GLN A 163 7.43 -11.52 23.48
CA GLN A 163 6.63 -11.33 24.69
C GLN A 163 5.66 -10.17 24.51
N SER A 164 4.40 -10.40 24.84
CA SER A 164 3.35 -9.40 24.79
C SER A 164 3.42 -8.46 25.99
N VAL A 165 3.50 -7.15 25.76
CA VAL A 165 3.49 -6.14 26.84
C VAL A 165 2.08 -5.95 27.40
N LYS A 166 1.03 -6.16 26.59
CA LYS A 166 -0.37 -5.95 26.96
C LYS A 166 -1.01 -7.13 27.72
N GLY A 167 -0.38 -8.30 27.70
CA GLY A 167 -1.00 -9.55 28.18
C GLY A 167 -0.95 -9.80 29.68
N GLY A 168 -0.13 -9.09 30.47
CA GLY A 168 0.08 -9.34 31.91
C GLY A 168 0.78 -10.68 32.23
N SER A 169 0.47 -11.73 31.46
CA SER A 169 1.18 -12.99 31.35
C SER A 169 2.26 -12.85 30.28
N GLY A 170 3.53 -13.05 30.62
CA GLY A 170 4.68 -13.04 29.70
C GLY A 170 4.70 -14.19 28.68
N HIS A 171 3.53 -14.57 28.15
CA HIS A 171 3.41 -15.56 27.10
C HIS A 171 4.06 -15.05 25.82
N VAL A 172 4.83 -15.93 25.20
CA VAL A 172 5.39 -15.71 23.88
C VAL A 172 4.27 -15.95 22.86
N GLU A 173 4.08 -15.02 21.94
CA GLU A 173 3.10 -15.11 20.87
C GLU A 173 3.62 -14.44 19.59
N MET A 174 2.92 -14.63 18.47
CA MET A 174 3.25 -13.95 17.22
C MET A 174 2.89 -12.46 17.28
N LEU A 175 3.88 -11.61 17.03
CA LEU A 175 3.78 -10.16 17.09
C LEU A 175 4.23 -9.52 15.78
N PHE A 176 3.62 -8.39 15.44
CA PHE A 176 4.10 -7.45 14.45
C PHE A 176 4.81 -6.29 15.13
N ARG A 177 6.01 -5.93 14.70
CA ARG A 177 6.74 -4.75 15.17
C ARG A 177 6.65 -3.61 14.15
N CYS A 178 5.90 -2.57 14.51
CA CYS A 178 5.72 -1.39 13.66
C CYS A 178 7.05 -0.66 13.41
N LEU A 179 7.28 -0.18 12.18
CA LEU A 179 8.50 0.54 11.84
C LEU A 179 8.48 1.98 12.37
N ALA A 180 7.31 2.63 12.39
CA ALA A 180 7.14 4.02 12.81
C ALA A 180 7.31 4.23 14.32
N CYS A 181 6.73 3.37 15.16
CA CYS A 181 6.76 3.55 16.62
C CYS A 181 7.53 2.46 17.38
N ASN A 182 8.04 1.44 16.68
CA ASN A 182 8.80 0.32 17.23
C ASN A 182 8.07 -0.50 18.31
N ARG A 183 6.78 -0.24 18.54
CA ARG A 183 5.90 -1.03 19.42
C ARG A 183 5.37 -2.26 18.70
N THR A 184 4.98 -3.24 19.50
CA THR A 184 4.43 -4.50 19.01
C THR A 184 2.91 -4.51 19.06
N SER A 185 2.30 -5.11 18.04
CA SER A 185 0.87 -5.40 17.94
C SER A 185 0.67 -6.91 17.83
N GLN A 186 -0.35 -7.42 18.51
CA GLN A 186 -0.62 -8.86 18.64
C GLN A 186 -1.36 -9.39 17.41
N LEU A 187 -0.85 -10.46 16.79
CA LEU A 187 -1.34 -10.89 15.47
C LEU A 187 -2.54 -11.83 15.52
N LEU A 188 -2.67 -12.64 16.57
CA LEU A 188 -3.76 -13.63 16.66
C LEU A 188 -5.14 -12.96 16.79
N GLY A 189 -5.24 -11.97 17.68
CA GLY A 189 -6.43 -11.15 17.86
C GLY A 189 -6.73 -10.33 16.62
N TRP A 190 -5.70 -9.72 16.01
CA TRP A 190 -5.87 -8.98 14.76
C TRP A 190 -6.43 -9.87 13.62
N VAL A 191 -5.88 -11.09 13.40
CA VAL A 191 -6.43 -12.02 12.39
C VAL A 191 -7.86 -12.41 12.73
N LYS A 192 -8.14 -12.70 14.00
CA LYS A 192 -9.50 -13.03 14.45
C LYS A 192 -10.48 -11.90 14.12
N ASP A 193 -10.11 -10.66 14.42
CA ASP A 193 -10.96 -9.50 14.16
C ASP A 193 -11.22 -9.34 12.65
N VAL A 194 -10.21 -9.49 11.80
CA VAL A 194 -10.39 -9.44 10.34
C VAL A 194 -11.34 -10.53 9.86
N PHE A 195 -11.15 -11.79 10.27
CA PHE A 195 -12.04 -12.89 9.86
C PHE A 195 -13.47 -12.68 10.36
N GLN A 196 -13.66 -12.20 11.59
CA GLN A 196 -14.99 -11.96 12.15
C GLN A 196 -15.77 -10.88 11.40
N HIS A 197 -15.11 -9.84 10.92
CA HIS A 197 -15.78 -8.72 10.24
C HIS A 197 -15.87 -8.90 8.72
N CYS A 198 -14.97 -9.67 8.11
CA CYS A 198 -14.80 -9.69 6.66
C CYS A 198 -15.05 -11.06 6.02
N ALA A 199 -14.94 -12.18 6.74
CA ALA A 199 -15.01 -13.50 6.10
C ALA A 199 -16.37 -13.82 5.47
N ASN A 200 -17.44 -13.15 5.90
CA ASN A 200 -18.78 -13.31 5.35
C ASN A 200 -18.96 -12.71 3.94
N ILE A 201 -18.10 -11.76 3.54
CA ILE A 201 -18.15 -11.12 2.22
C ILE A 201 -17.13 -11.69 1.22
N TRP A 202 -16.24 -12.57 1.68
CA TRP A 202 -15.23 -13.19 0.82
C TRP A 202 -15.83 -14.32 -0.02
N ASP A 203 -15.47 -14.33 -1.30
CA ASP A 203 -15.66 -15.51 -2.13
C ASP A 203 -14.65 -16.60 -1.75
N ARG A 204 -14.82 -17.79 -2.35
CA ARG A 204 -13.96 -18.95 -2.07
C ARG A 204 -12.49 -18.67 -2.37
N GLU A 205 -12.19 -17.96 -3.45
CA GLU A 205 -10.81 -17.68 -3.85
C GLU A 205 -10.13 -16.73 -2.86
N THR A 206 -10.83 -15.68 -2.44
CA THR A 206 -10.37 -14.72 -1.44
C THR A 206 -10.16 -15.42 -0.11
N LEU A 207 -11.12 -16.22 0.37
CA LEU A 207 -10.97 -16.98 1.61
C LEU A 207 -9.74 -17.91 1.57
N MET A 208 -9.49 -18.59 0.44
CA MET A 208 -8.30 -19.42 0.26
C MET A 208 -7.00 -18.60 0.34
N ARG A 209 -6.95 -17.42 -0.30
CA ARG A 209 -5.79 -16.52 -0.24
C ARG A 209 -5.53 -16.02 1.18
N GLU A 210 -6.58 -15.62 1.89
CA GLU A 210 -6.46 -15.13 3.26
C GLU A 210 -5.98 -16.24 4.22
N LEU A 211 -6.46 -17.47 4.06
CA LEU A 211 -5.98 -18.62 4.85
C LEU A 211 -4.52 -18.98 4.56
N ASP A 212 -4.08 -18.93 3.31
CA ASP A 212 -2.67 -19.10 2.96
C ASP A 212 -1.81 -18.01 3.62
N LEU A 213 -2.25 -16.77 3.56
CA LEU A 213 -1.54 -15.65 4.18
C LEU A 213 -1.45 -15.79 5.70
N VAL A 214 -2.54 -16.16 6.38
CA VAL A 214 -2.52 -16.46 7.81
C VAL A 214 -1.57 -17.62 8.11
N SER A 215 -1.55 -18.66 7.28
CA SER A 215 -0.60 -19.76 7.43
C SER A 215 0.86 -19.27 7.35
N ARG A 216 1.15 -18.31 6.47
CA ARG A 216 2.48 -17.70 6.35
C ARG A 216 2.84 -16.83 7.56
N ILE A 217 1.88 -16.09 8.13
CA ILE A 217 2.07 -15.32 9.38
C ILE A 217 2.46 -16.26 10.53
N PHE A 218 1.71 -17.35 10.72
CA PHE A 218 1.86 -18.25 11.88
C PHE A 218 2.80 -19.44 11.65
N ARG A 219 3.47 -19.53 10.49
CA ARG A 219 4.35 -20.65 10.13
C ARG A 219 5.42 -20.96 11.17
N MET A 220 5.97 -19.92 11.80
CA MET A 220 7.04 -20.02 12.80
C MET A 220 6.53 -19.91 14.24
N SER A 221 5.21 -20.02 14.45
CA SER A 221 4.61 -19.90 15.77
C SER A 221 5.00 -21.08 16.66
N GLU A 222 5.49 -20.79 17.87
CA GLU A 222 5.78 -21.82 18.89
C GLU A 222 4.63 -21.97 19.91
N ASP A 223 3.79 -20.94 20.04
CA ASP A 223 2.69 -20.96 21.00
C ASP A 223 1.55 -21.90 20.53
N PRO A 224 0.88 -22.63 21.45
CA PRO A 224 -0.15 -23.59 21.08
C PRO A 224 -1.30 -23.02 20.25
N ARG A 225 -1.69 -21.75 20.46
CA ARG A 225 -2.81 -21.14 19.76
C ARG A 225 -2.42 -20.81 18.31
N GLY A 226 -1.26 -20.19 18.12
CA GLY A 226 -0.75 -19.88 16.78
C GLY A 226 -0.44 -21.15 15.97
N ARG A 227 0.12 -22.21 16.59
CA ARG A 227 0.31 -23.51 15.92
C ARG A 227 -1.01 -24.14 15.48
N LYS A 228 -2.03 -24.12 16.35
CA LYS A 228 -3.37 -24.61 16.00
C LYS A 228 -3.94 -23.85 14.80
N LEU A 229 -3.80 -22.52 14.78
CA LEU A 229 -4.27 -21.70 13.67
C LEU A 229 -3.55 -22.07 12.36
N TYR A 230 -2.22 -22.18 12.39
CA TYR A 230 -1.42 -22.62 11.23
C TYR A 230 -1.93 -23.94 10.62
N TRP A 231 -2.10 -24.98 11.45
CA TRP A 231 -2.59 -26.29 10.98
C TRP A 231 -4.02 -26.21 10.46
N THR A 232 -4.89 -25.48 11.15
CA THR A 232 -6.31 -25.33 10.76
C THR A 232 -6.43 -24.65 9.41
N CYS A 233 -5.66 -23.59 9.17
CA CYS A 233 -5.67 -22.89 7.88
C CYS A 233 -5.18 -23.81 6.75
N GLY A 234 -4.10 -24.57 6.97
CA GLY A 234 -3.59 -25.55 6.00
C GLY A 234 -4.63 -26.62 5.63
N ASP A 235 -5.25 -27.24 6.63
CA ASP A 235 -6.29 -28.26 6.44
C ASP A 235 -7.50 -27.71 5.66
N LEU A 236 -7.93 -26.48 5.95
CA LEU A 236 -9.05 -25.84 5.27
C LEU A 236 -8.70 -25.52 3.81
N VAL A 237 -7.49 -25.04 3.53
CA VAL A 237 -7.03 -24.78 2.17
C VAL A 237 -7.03 -26.07 1.34
N GLU A 238 -6.53 -27.19 1.88
CA GLU A 238 -6.53 -28.47 1.17
C GLU A 238 -7.95 -29.04 0.95
N LYS A 239 -8.84 -28.93 1.94
CA LYS A 239 -10.26 -29.30 1.79
C LYS A 239 -10.96 -28.46 0.73
N MET A 240 -10.66 -27.16 0.66
CA MET A 240 -11.22 -26.31 -0.37
C MET A 240 -10.64 -26.62 -1.75
N LYS A 241 -9.37 -26.98 -1.89
CA LYS A 241 -8.83 -27.44 -3.19
C LYS A 241 -9.54 -28.70 -3.71
N THR A 242 -9.96 -29.58 -2.80
CA THR A 242 -10.62 -30.86 -3.12
C THR A 242 -12.15 -30.78 -3.26
N GLY A 243 -12.76 -29.59 -3.15
CA GLY A 243 -14.17 -29.36 -3.49
C GLY A 243 -15.14 -29.16 -2.32
N ALA A 244 -14.66 -29.04 -1.08
CA ALA A 244 -15.51 -28.71 0.07
C ALA A 244 -16.10 -27.28 -0.03
N THR A 245 -17.33 -27.09 0.45
CA THR A 245 -18.03 -25.79 0.41
C THR A 245 -17.54 -24.82 1.49
N ALA A 246 -17.46 -23.52 1.15
CA ALA A 246 -16.94 -22.44 2.01
C ALA A 246 -17.68 -22.31 3.37
N SER A 247 -18.93 -22.76 3.46
CA SER A 247 -19.75 -22.72 4.67
C SER A 247 -19.16 -23.49 5.86
N THR A 248 -18.29 -24.47 5.63
CA THR A 248 -17.62 -25.23 6.71
C THR A 248 -16.38 -24.50 7.24
N ALA A 249 -15.85 -23.53 6.48
CA ALA A 249 -14.57 -22.86 6.75
C ALA A 249 -14.69 -21.55 7.55
N CYS A 250 -15.87 -20.91 7.61
CA CYS A 250 -16.07 -19.64 8.34
C CYS A 250 -16.26 -19.77 9.86
N ARG A 251 -15.87 -20.89 10.50
CA ARG A 251 -15.94 -21.09 11.95
C ARG A 251 -14.56 -21.18 12.62
N ILE A 252 -13.61 -20.37 12.15
CA ILE A 252 -12.25 -20.25 12.72
C ILE A 252 -12.26 -19.36 13.95
#